data_AF-A0A971A139-F1
#
_entry.id   AF-A0A971A139-F1
#
_cell.length_a   1.000
_cell.length_b   1.000
_cell.length_c   1.000
_cell.angle_alpha   90.00
_cell.angle_beta   90.00
_cell.angle_gamma   90.00
#
_symmetry.space_group_name_H-M   'P 1'
#
loop_
_entity.id
_entity.type
_entity.pdbx_description
1 polymer ?
#
loop_
_entity_poly.entity_id
_entity_poly.type
_entity_poly.pdbx_seq_one_letter_code
_entity_poly.pdbx_strand_id
1 'polypeptide(L)'
;MKRLYWTQPETLEAEVVVTVLEGNCAVTDPILFHPDEGGQPPDTGTIGEASVLGVEVVDGQVVHRLDRPLRDGRYMARVDRLRREHTAGHHTAQHIISGIAQERFGLRTTGVHIGLERCTVDFDRKVEWETVMALEREVMEVLMLDVPVETLFDQA
;
A
#
# COMPACT_ATOMS: atom_id res chain seq x y z
N MET A 1 -17.02 3.94 -8.25
CA MET A 1 -16.21 2.77 -8.66
C MET A 1 -15.85 1.99 -7.41
N LYS A 2 -15.91 0.66 -7.46
CA LYS A 2 -15.60 -0.19 -6.31
C LYS A 2 -14.09 -0.29 -6.13
N ARG A 3 -13.54 0.12 -4.98
CA ARG A 3 -12.12 -0.06 -4.61
C ARG A 3 -11.93 -1.45 -3.98
N LEU A 4 -11.40 -2.40 -4.75
CA LEU A 4 -11.17 -3.77 -4.27
C LEU A 4 -10.00 -3.83 -3.30
N TYR A 5 -8.95 -3.03 -3.50
CA TYR A 5 -7.80 -3.00 -2.58
C TYR A 5 -8.19 -2.58 -1.14
N TRP A 6 -9.32 -1.92 -0.95
CA TRP A 6 -9.90 -1.62 0.37
C TRP A 6 -10.76 -2.75 0.93
N THR A 7 -11.65 -3.30 0.08
CA THR A 7 -12.74 -4.17 0.56
C THR A 7 -12.45 -5.66 0.41
N GLN A 8 -11.46 -6.02 -0.42
CA GLN A 8 -11.03 -7.38 -0.76
C GLN A 8 -9.50 -7.38 -0.99
N PRO A 9 -8.68 -6.99 0.00
CA PRO A 9 -7.24 -6.79 -0.16
C PRO A 9 -6.47 -8.03 -0.62
N GLU A 10 -7.01 -9.23 -0.39
CA GLU A 10 -6.51 -10.52 -0.87
C GLU A 10 -6.74 -10.76 -2.37
N THR A 11 -7.61 -9.99 -3.01
CA THR A 11 -7.87 -10.04 -4.45
C THR A 11 -6.73 -9.35 -5.18
N LEU A 12 -5.93 -10.14 -5.89
CA LEU A 12 -4.79 -9.68 -6.70
C LEU A 12 -5.01 -9.85 -8.21
N GLU A 13 -6.17 -10.37 -8.59
CA GLU A 13 -6.56 -10.63 -9.96
C GLU A 13 -8.06 -10.42 -10.10
N ALA A 14 -8.48 -9.67 -11.13
CA ALA A 14 -9.89 -9.44 -11.42
C ALA A 14 -10.09 -9.04 -12.89
N GLU A 15 -11.27 -9.37 -13.46
CA GLU A 15 -11.72 -8.72 -14.69
C GLU A 15 -12.11 -7.27 -14.38
N VAL A 16 -11.63 -6.34 -15.20
CA VAL A 16 -11.92 -4.91 -15.10
C VAL A 16 -12.38 -4.35 -16.43
N VAL A 17 -13.26 -3.36 -16.36
CA VAL A 17 -13.61 -2.52 -17.51
C VAL A 17 -12.62 -1.36 -17.55
N VAL A 18 -11.88 -1.24 -18.65
CA VAL A 18 -10.92 -0.19 -18.94
C VAL A 18 -11.61 0.94 -19.69
N THR A 19 -11.39 2.17 -19.24
CA THR A 19 -11.66 3.39 -19.99
C THR A 19 -10.36 4.15 -20.19
N VAL A 20 -9.96 4.28 -21.44
CA VAL A 20 -8.69 4.89 -21.85
C VAL A 20 -8.80 6.41 -21.72
N LEU A 21 -7.72 7.02 -21.22
CA LEU A 21 -7.53 8.47 -21.13
C LEU A 21 -6.48 8.91 -22.16
N GLU A 22 -6.20 10.21 -22.24
CA GLU A 22 -5.10 10.70 -23.07
C GLU A 22 -3.75 10.14 -22.60
N GLY A 23 -2.86 9.89 -23.56
CA GLY A 23 -1.60 9.19 -23.30
C GLY A 23 -1.80 7.70 -23.01
N ASN A 24 -0.77 7.03 -22.50
CA ASN A 24 -0.87 5.63 -22.08
C ASN A 24 -1.50 5.56 -20.67
N CYS A 25 -2.66 6.19 -20.46
CA CYS A 25 -3.34 6.26 -19.17
C CYS A 25 -4.73 5.64 -19.25
N ALA A 26 -5.20 5.06 -18.15
CA ALA A 26 -6.53 4.47 -18.07
C ALA A 26 -7.11 4.47 -16.66
N VAL A 27 -8.43 4.49 -16.56
CA VAL A 27 -9.17 4.17 -15.33
C VAL A 27 -9.83 2.81 -15.47
N THR A 28 -10.11 2.16 -14.34
CA THR A 28 -10.74 0.84 -14.32
C THR A 28 -11.91 0.76 -13.36
N ASP A 29 -12.92 -0.04 -13.70
CA ASP A 29 -13.97 -0.45 -12.77
C ASP A 29 -14.13 -1.98 -12.81
N PRO A 30 -13.97 -2.69 -11.68
CA PRO A 30 -13.55 -2.17 -10.38
C PRO A 30 -12.07 -1.70 -10.36
N ILE A 31 -11.68 -1.01 -9.28
CA ILE A 31 -10.30 -0.56 -9.05
C ILE A 31 -9.57 -1.61 -8.22
N LEU A 32 -8.62 -2.31 -8.83
CA LEU A 32 -7.85 -3.39 -8.21
C LEU A 32 -6.54 -2.91 -7.56
N PHE A 33 -5.88 -1.91 -8.17
CA PHE A 33 -4.57 -1.42 -7.76
C PHE A 33 -4.69 -0.31 -6.71
N HIS A 34 -3.86 -0.40 -5.67
CA HIS A 34 -3.62 0.64 -4.67
C HIS A 34 -2.83 1.79 -5.30
N PRO A 35 -3.32 3.03 -5.24
CA PRO A 35 -2.59 4.20 -5.73
C PRO A 35 -1.49 4.64 -4.76
N ASP A 36 -0.67 5.59 -5.16
CA ASP A 36 0.30 6.24 -4.27
C ASP A 36 -0.44 7.12 -3.24
N GLU A 37 -0.88 6.49 -2.15
CA GLU A 37 -1.62 7.13 -1.05
C GLU A 37 -1.17 6.58 0.31
N GLY A 38 -1.27 7.42 1.34
CA GLY A 38 -0.99 7.00 2.74
C GLY A 38 0.48 6.65 3.03
N GLY A 39 1.42 7.05 2.17
CA GLY A 39 2.85 6.74 2.32
C GLY A 39 3.24 5.32 1.89
N GLN A 40 2.28 4.52 1.42
CA GLN A 40 2.52 3.22 0.82
C GLN A 40 2.72 3.38 -0.70
N PRO A 41 3.83 2.89 -1.27
CA PRO A 41 4.07 2.95 -2.71
C PRO A 41 2.92 2.32 -3.52
N PRO A 42 2.64 2.85 -4.72
CA PRO A 42 1.57 2.33 -5.56
C PRO A 42 1.88 0.89 -5.98
N ASP A 43 0.84 0.14 -6.30
CA ASP A 43 1.01 -1.17 -6.91
C ASP A 43 1.59 -1.11 -8.32
N THR A 44 2.14 -2.24 -8.74
CA THR A 44 2.51 -2.54 -10.12
C THR A 44 1.82 -3.82 -10.57
N GLY A 45 1.91 -4.14 -11.85
CA GLY A 45 1.34 -5.37 -12.40
C GLY A 45 0.96 -5.22 -13.86
N THR A 46 -0.13 -5.84 -14.29
CA THR A 46 -0.60 -5.79 -15.68
C THR A 46 -2.11 -5.57 -15.79
N ILE A 47 -2.52 -4.94 -16.90
CA ILE A 47 -3.91 -4.90 -17.37
C ILE A 47 -3.88 -5.40 -18.82
N GLY A 48 -4.40 -6.61 -19.04
CA GLY A 48 -4.25 -7.30 -20.32
C GLY A 48 -2.77 -7.48 -20.68
N GLU A 49 -2.37 -6.89 -21.81
CA GLU A 49 -1.00 -6.93 -22.33
C GLU A 49 -0.14 -5.72 -21.92
N ALA A 50 -0.70 -4.76 -21.20
CA ALA A 50 0.00 -3.56 -20.74
C ALA A 50 0.54 -3.73 -19.32
N SER A 51 1.77 -3.29 -19.08
CA SER A 51 2.37 -3.19 -17.75
C SER A 51 1.94 -1.88 -17.08
N VAL A 52 1.56 -1.96 -15.80
CA VAL A 52 1.22 -0.80 -14.97
C VAL A 52 2.51 -0.23 -14.38
N LEU A 53 2.87 0.98 -14.80
CA LEU A 53 4.08 1.71 -14.43
C LEU A 53 3.88 2.66 -13.25
N GLY A 54 2.63 2.90 -12.85
CA GLY A 54 2.26 3.74 -11.73
C GLY A 54 0.75 3.84 -11.60
N VAL A 55 0.30 4.15 -10.38
CA VAL A 55 -1.11 4.29 -10.04
C VAL A 55 -1.24 5.50 -9.12
N GLU A 56 -1.99 6.50 -9.55
CA GLU A 56 -2.04 7.82 -8.89
C GLU A 56 -3.49 8.28 -8.76
N VAL A 57 -3.78 9.07 -7.72
CA VAL A 57 -5.08 9.73 -7.60
C VAL A 57 -5.02 11.10 -8.29
N VAL A 58 -5.72 11.24 -9.42
CA VAL A 58 -5.82 12.49 -10.18
C VAL A 58 -7.27 12.94 -10.17
N ASP A 59 -7.54 14.13 -9.65
CA ASP A 59 -8.89 14.71 -9.53
C ASP A 59 -9.93 13.75 -8.89
N GLY A 60 -9.48 12.95 -7.91
CA GLY A 60 -10.30 11.97 -7.20
C GLY A 60 -10.49 10.63 -7.92
N GLN A 61 -9.89 10.43 -9.10
CA GLN A 61 -9.90 9.19 -9.86
C GLN A 61 -8.58 8.44 -9.72
N VAL A 62 -8.65 7.10 -9.64
CA VAL A 62 -7.46 6.24 -9.65
C VAL A 62 -7.04 6.00 -11.11
N VAL A 63 -5.94 6.63 -11.51
CA VAL A 63 -5.41 6.58 -12.88
C VAL A 63 -4.20 5.65 -12.92
N HIS A 64 -4.21 4.74 -13.90
CA HIS A 64 -3.12 3.80 -14.18
C HIS A 64 -2.30 4.36 -15.33
N ARG A 65 -0.99 4.52 -15.12
CA ARG A 65 -0.02 4.80 -16.18
C ARG A 65 0.51 3.48 -16.74
N LEU A 66 0.47 3.32 -18.05
CA LEU A 66 0.77 2.06 -18.75
C LEU A 66 2.02 2.20 -19.64
N ASP A 67 2.71 1.09 -19.89
CA ASP A 67 3.84 1.04 -20.83
C ASP A 67 3.42 1.18 -22.29
N ARG A 68 2.17 0.83 -22.60
CA ARG A 68 1.57 0.86 -23.93
C ARG A 68 0.09 1.24 -23.87
N PRO A 69 -0.49 1.77 -24.97
CA PRO A 69 -1.91 2.08 -24.99
C PRO A 69 -2.76 0.81 -24.98
N LEU A 70 -3.93 0.89 -24.36
CA LEU A 70 -5.01 -0.08 -24.48
C LEU A 70 -6.16 0.51 -25.28
N ARG A 71 -7.19 -0.29 -25.54
CA ARG A 71 -8.49 0.19 -26.02
C ARG A 71 -9.50 0.09 -24.88
N ASP A 72 -10.61 0.81 -25.00
CA ASP A 72 -11.75 0.57 -24.11
C ASP A 72 -12.21 -0.88 -24.23
N GLY A 73 -12.51 -1.51 -23.10
CA GLY A 73 -12.93 -2.90 -23.10
C GLY A 73 -12.76 -3.61 -21.77
N ARG A 74 -13.00 -4.93 -21.78
CA ARG A 74 -12.79 -5.79 -20.62
C ARG A 74 -11.42 -6.44 -20.70
N TYR A 75 -10.68 -6.35 -19.61
CA TYR A 75 -9.35 -6.93 -19.50
C TYR A 75 -9.21 -7.65 -18.17
N MET A 76 -8.34 -8.65 -18.17
CA MET A 76 -7.90 -9.26 -16.93
C MET A 76 -6.76 -8.42 -16.34
N ALA A 77 -6.92 -7.96 -15.11
CA ALA A 77 -5.91 -7.22 -14.35
C ALA A 77 -5.21 -8.13 -13.33
N ARG A 78 -3.92 -7.91 -13.10
CA ARG A 78 -3.07 -8.64 -12.15
C ARG A 78 -2.18 -7.68 -11.39
N VAL A 79 -2.23 -7.73 -10.07
CA VAL A 79 -1.30 -7.02 -9.19
C VAL A 79 -0.04 -7.86 -9.01
N ASP A 80 1.13 -7.22 -8.96
CA ASP A 80 2.35 -7.84 -8.51
C ASP A 80 2.22 -8.20 -7.02
N ARG A 81 1.97 -9.49 -6.76
CA ARG A 81 1.78 -10.04 -5.42
C ARG A 81 2.95 -9.71 -4.49
N LEU A 82 4.19 -9.93 -4.96
CA LEU A 82 5.36 -9.79 -4.09
C LEU A 82 5.52 -8.33 -3.64
N ARG A 83 5.29 -7.39 -4.57
CA ARG A 83 5.30 -5.97 -4.24
C ARG A 83 4.19 -5.60 -3.27
N ARG A 84 2.94 -6.04 -3.52
CA ARG A 84 1.80 -5.75 -2.65
C ARG A 84 2.01 -6.26 -1.23
N GLU A 85 2.39 -7.54 -1.10
CA GLU A 85 2.63 -8.18 0.19
C GLU A 85 3.80 -7.52 0.93
N HIS A 86 4.87 -7.17 0.22
CA HIS A 86 6.00 -6.44 0.79
C HIS A 86 5.58 -5.08 1.34
N THR A 87 4.93 -4.25 0.53
CA THR A 87 4.57 -2.88 0.91
C THR A 87 3.51 -2.85 2.02
N ALA A 88 2.47 -3.70 1.93
CA ALA A 88 1.46 -3.82 2.98
C ALA A 88 2.06 -4.33 4.30
N GLY A 89 2.94 -5.35 4.24
CA GLY A 89 3.62 -5.88 5.42
C GLY A 89 4.48 -4.83 6.13
N HIS A 90 5.25 -4.04 5.38
CA HIS A 90 6.07 -2.97 5.96
C HIS A 90 5.23 -1.82 6.53
N HIS A 91 4.08 -1.52 5.93
CA HIS A 91 3.14 -0.53 6.47
C HIS A 91 2.59 -0.99 7.83
N THR A 92 2.10 -2.23 7.91
CA THR A 92 1.65 -2.80 9.19
C THR A 92 2.77 -2.81 10.22
N ALA A 93 3.98 -3.21 9.83
CA ALA A 93 5.14 -3.20 10.72
C ALA A 93 5.43 -1.79 11.26
N GLN A 94 5.34 -0.76 10.41
CA GLN A 94 5.50 0.63 10.83
C GLN A 94 4.46 1.03 11.89
N HIS A 95 3.19 0.64 11.73
CA HIS A 95 2.15 0.91 12.73
C HIS A 95 2.45 0.24 14.06
N ILE A 96 2.89 -1.02 14.05
CA ILE A 96 3.28 -1.75 15.27
C ILE A 96 4.45 -1.05 15.96
N ILE A 97 5.51 -0.73 15.21
CA ILE A 97 6.68 -0.01 15.73
C ILE A 97 6.26 1.31 16.36
N SER A 98 5.45 2.11 15.66
CA SER A 98 5.03 3.43 16.13
C SER A 98 4.14 3.36 17.37
N GLY A 99 3.21 2.40 17.40
CA GLY A 99 2.33 2.19 18.56
C GLY A 99 3.13 1.80 19.81
N ILE A 100 4.03 0.81 19.70
CA ILE A 100 4.86 0.39 20.84
C ILE A 100 5.82 1.50 21.26
N ALA A 101 6.45 2.18 20.29
CA ALA A 101 7.36 3.30 20.54
C ALA A 101 6.67 4.41 21.36
N GLN A 102 5.45 4.76 20.98
CA GLN A 102 4.67 5.77 21.70
C GLN A 102 4.29 5.28 23.11
N GLU A 103 3.69 4.09 23.23
CA GLU A 103 3.08 3.68 24.51
C GLU A 103 4.08 3.19 25.55
N ARG A 104 5.23 2.66 25.12
CA ARG A 104 6.25 2.12 26.02
C ARG A 104 7.39 3.09 26.28
N PHE A 105 7.73 3.90 25.28
CA PHE A 105 8.93 4.74 25.32
C PHE A 105 8.62 6.24 25.16
N GLY A 106 7.34 6.60 24.98
CA GLY A 106 6.91 7.99 24.77
C GLY A 106 7.50 8.61 23.50
N LEU A 107 7.90 7.79 22.53
CA LEU A 107 8.52 8.24 21.27
C LEU A 107 7.41 8.51 20.25
N ARG A 108 7.28 9.77 19.85
CA ARG A 108 6.25 10.15 18.88
C ARG A 108 6.81 10.05 17.47
N THR A 109 6.12 9.33 16.59
CA THR A 109 6.45 9.24 15.18
C THR A 109 6.23 10.58 14.48
N THR A 110 7.25 11.08 13.78
CA THR A 110 7.23 12.34 13.02
C THR A 110 7.35 12.15 11.51
N GLY A 111 7.79 10.98 11.07
CA GLY A 111 7.99 10.68 9.66
C GLY A 111 8.01 9.17 9.41
N VAL A 112 7.57 8.79 8.22
CA VAL A 112 7.58 7.40 7.74
C VAL A 112 8.00 7.38 6.28
N HIS A 113 8.80 6.39 5.92
CA HIS A 113 9.10 6.08 4.53
C HIS A 113 8.98 4.57 4.32
N ILE A 114 8.12 4.16 3.41
CA ILE A 114 7.99 2.77 2.98
C ILE A 114 8.55 2.70 1.56
N GLY A 115 9.71 2.07 1.43
CA GLY A 115 10.40 1.87 0.15
C GLY A 115 10.66 0.39 -0.07
N LEU A 116 10.95 0.01 -1.33
CA LEU A 116 11.25 -1.38 -1.67
C LEU A 116 12.63 -1.85 -1.20
N GLU A 117 13.58 -0.92 -1.09
CA GLU A 117 14.95 -1.21 -0.67
C GLU A 117 15.16 -0.95 0.82
N ARG A 118 14.42 0.03 1.37
CA ARG A 118 14.53 0.44 2.76
C ARG A 118 13.24 1.09 3.24
N CYS A 119 12.91 0.84 4.50
CA CYS A 119 11.88 1.57 5.23
C CYS A 119 12.50 2.35 6.39
N THR A 120 11.89 3.47 6.79
CA THR A 120 12.28 4.25 7.97
C THR A 120 11.06 4.69 8.77
N VAL A 121 11.26 4.80 10.09
CA VAL A 121 10.35 5.42 11.04
C VAL A 121 11.15 6.45 11.81
N ASP A 122 10.74 7.71 11.75
CA ASP A 122 11.43 8.82 12.37
C ASP A 122 10.70 9.22 13.65
N PHE A 123 11.45 9.42 14.73
CA PHE A 123 10.92 9.84 16.02
C PHE A 123 11.28 11.29 16.36
N ASP A 124 10.50 11.90 17.24
CA ASP A 124 10.63 13.31 17.64
C ASP A 124 11.91 13.66 18.43
N ARG A 125 12.71 12.66 18.79
CA ARG A 125 13.99 12.82 19.47
C ARG A 125 14.94 11.67 19.15
N LYS A 126 16.23 11.90 19.42
CA LYS A 126 17.25 10.86 19.34
C LYS A 126 16.92 9.72 20.31
N VAL A 127 17.10 8.49 19.84
CA VAL A 127 16.85 7.26 20.60
C VAL A 127 18.19 6.59 20.87
N GLU A 128 18.45 6.23 22.14
CA GLU A 128 19.63 5.47 22.52
C GLU A 128 19.50 4.02 22.08
N TRP A 129 20.63 3.35 21.82
CA TRP A 129 20.63 2.04 21.18
C TRP A 129 19.92 0.96 22.01
N GLU A 130 20.01 1.04 23.33
CA GLU A 130 19.33 0.16 24.26
C GLU A 130 17.80 0.25 24.11
N THR A 131 17.27 1.45 23.87
CA THR A 131 15.83 1.65 23.61
C THR A 131 15.43 1.09 22.25
N VAL A 132 16.26 1.23 21.22
CA VAL A 132 16.01 0.63 19.90
C VAL A 132 15.93 -0.90 20.01
N MET A 133 16.86 -1.52 20.74
CA MET A 133 16.88 -2.97 20.95
C MET A 133 15.72 -3.47 21.81
N ALA A 134 15.25 -2.67 22.78
CA ALA A 134 14.06 -2.99 23.56
C ALA A 134 12.79 -2.90 22.69
N LEU A 135 12.66 -1.84 21.89
CA LEU A 135 11.56 -1.65 20.95
C LEU A 135 11.48 -2.80 19.94
N GLU A 136 12.60 -3.17 19.31
CA GLU A 136 12.65 -4.30 18.37
C GLU A 136 12.15 -5.60 19.00
N ARG A 137 12.57 -5.88 20.24
CA ARG A 137 12.13 -7.08 20.96
C ARG A 137 10.62 -7.09 21.21
N GLU A 138 10.06 -5.99 21.70
CA GLU A 138 8.61 -5.89 21.94
C GLU A 138 7.81 -5.99 20.63
N VAL A 139 8.30 -5.40 19.54
CA VAL A 139 7.70 -5.55 18.21
C VAL A 139 7.67 -7.03 17.80
N MET A 140 8.79 -7.74 17.96
CA MET A 140 8.87 -9.17 17.65
C MET A 140 7.93 -10.02 18.51
N GLU A 141 7.79 -9.69 19.80
CA GLU A 141 6.83 -10.36 20.69
C GLU A 141 5.39 -10.17 20.23
N VAL A 142 5.01 -8.94 19.85
CA VAL A 142 3.66 -8.65 19.32
C VAL A 142 3.40 -9.35 17.99
N LEU A 143 4.40 -9.40 17.09
CA LEU A 143 4.28 -10.13 15.83
C LEU A 143 3.97 -11.61 16.05
N MET A 144 4.57 -12.23 17.07
CA MET A 144 4.31 -13.64 17.40
C MET A 144 2.92 -13.91 17.95
N LEU A 145 2.19 -12.89 18.40
CA LEU A 145 0.81 -13.02 18.87
C LEU A 145 -0.20 -13.14 17.73
N ASP A 146 0.19 -12.77 16.49
CA ASP A 146 -0.67 -12.80 15.30
C ASP A 146 -2.04 -12.14 15.55
N VAL A 147 -1.99 -10.96 16.18
CA VAL A 147 -3.22 -10.21 16.53
C VAL A 147 -3.93 -9.78 15.26
N PRO A 148 -5.27 -9.96 15.16
CA PRO A 148 -6.03 -9.50 14.00
C PRO A 148 -5.86 -8.00 13.74
N VAL A 149 -5.63 -7.65 12.46
CA VAL A 149 -5.64 -6.27 11.98
C VAL A 149 -6.98 -6.01 11.29
N GLU A 150 -7.75 -5.06 11.83
CA GLU A 150 -9.05 -4.68 11.30
C GLU A 150 -8.96 -3.34 10.56
N THR A 151 -9.60 -3.24 9.39
CA THR A 151 -9.75 -1.98 8.65
C THR A 151 -11.24 -1.65 8.57
N LEU A 152 -11.62 -0.47 9.06
CA LEU A 152 -12.99 0.00 9.08
C LEU A 152 -13.15 1.17 8.10
N PHE A 153 -14.21 1.12 7.29
CA PHE A 153 -14.58 2.20 6.40
C PHE A 153 -15.89 2.80 6.92
N ASP A 154 -15.91 4.11 7.16
CA ASP A 154 -17.16 4.80 7.47
C ASP A 154 -18.12 4.64 6.29
N GLN A 155 -19.35 4.20 6.59
CA GLN A 155 -20.42 4.22 5.61
C GLN A 155 -20.88 5.68 5.46
N ALA A 156 -20.47 6.31 4.35
CA ALA A 156 -21.09 7.54 3.88
C ALA A 156 -22.36 7.25 3.08
#